data_AF-A0A932IKR4-F1
#
_entry.id   AF-A0A932IKR4-F1
#
_cell.length_a   1.000
_cell.length_b   1.000
_cell.length_c   1.000
_cell.angle_alpha   90.00
_cell.angle_beta   90.00
_cell.angle_gamma   90.00
#
_symmetry.space_group_name_H-M   'P 1'
#
loop_
_entity.id
_entity.type
_entity.pdbx_description
1 polymer ?
#
loop_
_entity_poly.entity_id
_entity_poly.type
_entity_poly.pdbx_seq_one_letter_code
_entity_poly.pdbx_strand_id
1 'polypeptide(L)'
;MSDTNCPSDQYCCGGRCQAKACEPSVCDTSACADAAPGAAHVSEWVCAGGGCAIATCDAGWVDLNTGSADGCEFACTPDPPERCNAADDDCDGVLDNEGAVGCIDYFRDDDADGFGTGVGRCLCSPEAPYVASGTGDCDDDPAGCGAACNPAAPEVCDGYDNDCRAVTTEDGCLTFTTMTSGLANLSVTALALDAAGSLFVGTAGNGGGYRLPAGASTFEPVAGLQSYPIAVVTADVNGNAWFGYTQSNCDDNGTSGCDCGVSRVGGSTTFYCTDYMSTVQNYVLSMVGDAAGYVYLGTGNDYGIYFPAPYDTQACDVDVGTVPPLSTCFAMALDGNTPPHLWVGTGDRLQECTPNHPDPAACGDTCAPRDAAFAGSADDIRALVFDDRGTPSTSDDRLWVGSASKGLSRYEIASAAGTQFSAGSSGLPSNDIRALALDPVRQHLYIGTAGSGLTRYDIAGDAWKVYDTSNGLPSDIIHALAIDGANRQLWIGTDAGVVGTNL
;
A
#
# COMPACT_ATOMS: atom_id res chain seq x y z
N MET A 1 -70.23 -27.36 57.75
CA MET A 1 -70.27 -28.67 57.06
C MET A 1 -69.04 -29.43 57.49
N SER A 2 -69.14 -30.73 57.74
CA SER A 2 -68.01 -31.62 58.03
C SER A 2 -67.71 -32.49 56.82
N ASP A 3 -66.50 -33.04 56.72
CA ASP A 3 -66.06 -33.86 55.57
C ASP A 3 -66.96 -35.07 55.26
N THR A 4 -67.73 -35.54 56.24
CA THR A 4 -68.74 -36.58 56.08
C THR A 4 -69.88 -36.23 55.11
N ASN A 5 -69.97 -34.96 54.67
CA ASN A 5 -71.01 -34.47 53.76
C ASN A 5 -70.51 -34.27 52.32
N CYS A 6 -69.25 -34.59 52.03
CA CYS A 6 -68.69 -34.51 50.69
C CYS A 6 -68.58 -35.91 50.04
N PRO A 7 -68.64 -36.00 48.69
CA PRO A 7 -68.30 -37.22 47.96
C PRO A 7 -66.93 -37.77 48.36
N SER A 8 -66.72 -39.08 48.25
CA SER A 8 -65.52 -39.78 48.76
C SER A 8 -64.18 -39.31 48.16
N ASP A 9 -64.23 -38.52 47.10
CA ASP A 9 -63.11 -37.91 46.37
C ASP A 9 -62.94 -36.39 46.64
N GLN A 10 -63.67 -35.82 47.60
CA GLN A 10 -63.67 -34.38 47.92
C GLN A 10 -63.67 -34.10 49.44
N TYR A 11 -63.30 -32.87 49.83
CA TYR A 11 -63.30 -32.40 51.24
C TYR A 11 -64.00 -31.06 51.40
N CYS A 12 -64.44 -30.74 52.63
CA CYS A 12 -65.17 -29.51 52.94
C CYS A 12 -64.21 -28.35 53.25
N CYS A 13 -63.95 -27.48 52.27
CA CYS A 13 -63.16 -26.25 52.43
C CYS A 13 -64.07 -25.01 52.38
N GLY A 14 -63.98 -24.13 53.38
CA GLY A 14 -64.77 -22.88 53.42
C GLY A 14 -66.31 -23.07 53.37
N GLY A 15 -66.81 -24.28 53.67
CA GLY A 15 -68.23 -24.62 53.60
C GLY A 15 -68.72 -25.16 52.25
N ARG A 16 -67.82 -25.55 51.33
CA ARG A 16 -68.15 -26.21 50.05
C ARG A 16 -67.22 -27.42 49.81
N CYS A 17 -67.72 -28.43 49.10
CA CYS A 17 -66.90 -29.59 48.71
C CYS A 17 -66.00 -29.24 47.53
N GLN A 18 -64.72 -29.58 47.61
CA GLN A 18 -63.72 -29.32 46.56
C GLN A 18 -62.85 -30.55 46.28
N ALA A 19 -62.30 -30.61 45.06
CA ALA A 19 -61.43 -31.70 44.60
C ALA A 19 -60.12 -31.75 45.41
N LYS A 20 -59.56 -32.96 45.48
CA LYS A 20 -58.51 -33.39 46.41
C LYS A 20 -57.18 -32.60 46.37
N ALA A 21 -56.97 -31.78 45.35
CA ALA A 21 -55.73 -31.03 45.13
C ALA A 21 -56.01 -29.53 45.24
N CYS A 22 -55.72 -28.93 46.41
CA CYS A 22 -55.35 -27.52 46.61
C CYS A 22 -55.43 -27.16 48.11
N GLU A 23 -54.40 -27.52 48.88
CA GLU A 23 -54.09 -26.87 50.16
C GLU A 23 -52.55 -26.81 50.31
N PRO A 24 -51.95 -25.62 50.53
CA PRO A 24 -50.49 -25.43 50.68
C PRO A 24 -49.86 -26.14 51.90
N SER A 25 -50.66 -26.85 52.70
CA SER A 25 -50.20 -27.65 53.85
C SER A 25 -50.19 -29.16 53.58
N VAL A 26 -50.61 -29.61 52.39
CA VAL A 26 -50.73 -31.03 52.01
C VAL A 26 -50.33 -31.22 50.55
N CYS A 27 -49.11 -30.84 50.18
CA CYS A 27 -48.56 -31.36 48.95
C CYS A 27 -48.12 -32.82 49.21
N ASP A 28 -48.75 -33.74 48.49
CA ASP A 28 -48.49 -35.17 48.57
C ASP A 28 -47.47 -35.52 47.47
N THR A 29 -46.22 -35.74 47.87
CA THR A 29 -45.14 -36.08 46.94
C THR A 29 -45.42 -37.39 46.19
N SER A 30 -46.29 -38.26 46.72
CA SER A 30 -46.69 -39.50 46.04
C SER A 30 -47.66 -39.28 44.88
N ALA A 31 -48.32 -38.12 44.81
CA ALA A 31 -49.22 -37.75 43.71
C ALA A 31 -48.52 -36.88 42.63
N CYS A 32 -47.28 -36.48 42.85
CA CYS A 32 -46.55 -35.60 41.93
C CYS A 32 -46.20 -36.26 40.60
N ALA A 33 -45.85 -37.54 40.61
CA ALA A 33 -45.60 -38.31 39.38
C ALA A 33 -46.86 -38.43 38.50
N ASP A 34 -48.05 -38.57 39.10
CA ASP A 34 -49.32 -38.64 38.37
C ASP A 34 -49.76 -37.27 37.79
N ALA A 35 -49.31 -36.18 38.43
CA ALA A 35 -49.60 -34.81 37.99
C ALA A 35 -48.72 -34.35 36.81
N ALA A 36 -47.59 -35.03 36.57
CA ALA A 36 -46.65 -34.77 35.47
C ALA A 36 -46.42 -36.04 34.63
N PRO A 37 -47.41 -36.47 33.81
CA PRO A 37 -47.32 -37.72 33.06
C PRO A 37 -46.23 -37.73 31.97
N GLY A 38 -45.61 -36.58 31.68
CA GLY A 38 -44.46 -36.45 30.79
C GLY A 38 -43.11 -36.54 31.50
N ALA A 39 -43.08 -36.51 32.84
CA ALA A 39 -41.86 -36.50 33.61
C ALA A 39 -41.20 -37.89 33.65
N ALA A 40 -39.98 -37.97 33.09
CA ALA A 40 -39.14 -39.15 33.12
C ALA A 40 -37.95 -38.98 34.09
N HIS A 41 -37.37 -40.10 34.52
CA HIS A 41 -36.10 -40.13 35.25
C HIS A 41 -36.04 -39.33 36.57
N VAL A 42 -37.17 -39.21 37.28
CA VAL A 42 -37.25 -38.54 38.59
C VAL A 42 -37.23 -39.58 39.70
N SER A 43 -36.22 -39.52 40.58
CA SER A 43 -36.09 -40.43 41.72
C SER A 43 -36.82 -39.95 42.97
N GLU A 44 -36.98 -38.64 43.15
CA GLU A 44 -37.70 -38.06 44.29
C GLU A 44 -38.39 -36.75 43.91
N TRP A 45 -39.61 -36.57 44.44
CA TRP A 45 -40.42 -35.36 44.28
C TRP A 45 -40.50 -34.59 45.60
N VAL A 46 -40.49 -33.26 45.53
CA VAL A 46 -40.65 -32.38 46.69
C VAL A 46 -41.75 -31.35 46.44
N CYS A 47 -42.27 -30.82 47.53
CA CYS A 47 -43.28 -29.78 47.52
C CYS A 47 -42.63 -28.40 47.68
N ALA A 48 -42.67 -27.60 46.62
CA ALA A 48 -42.10 -26.26 46.60
C ALA A 48 -43.14 -25.25 46.11
N GLY A 49 -43.31 -24.13 46.81
CA GLY A 49 -44.19 -23.04 46.38
C GLY A 49 -45.70 -23.38 46.29
N GLY A 50 -46.16 -24.49 46.88
CA GLY A 50 -47.54 -24.96 46.77
C GLY A 50 -47.81 -25.88 45.57
N GLY A 51 -46.77 -26.31 44.85
CA GLY A 51 -46.83 -27.30 43.76
C GLY A 51 -45.74 -28.38 43.87
N CYS A 52 -45.75 -29.31 42.92
CA CYS A 52 -44.74 -30.36 42.78
C CYS A 52 -43.49 -29.82 42.09
N ALA A 53 -42.31 -30.16 42.62
CA ALA A 53 -41.01 -29.89 42.03
C ALA A 53 -40.14 -31.16 42.10
N ILE A 54 -39.19 -31.26 41.18
CA ILE A 54 -38.23 -32.37 41.15
C ILE A 54 -37.24 -32.16 42.30
N ALA A 55 -37.06 -33.19 43.15
CA ALA A 55 -36.15 -33.14 44.28
C ALA A 55 -34.81 -33.78 43.94
N THR A 56 -34.84 -34.98 43.35
CA THR A 56 -33.67 -35.69 42.84
C THR A 56 -34.01 -36.43 41.56
N CYS A 57 -33.05 -36.51 40.65
CA CYS A 57 -33.11 -37.27 39.42
C CYS A 57 -32.53 -38.68 39.60
N ASP A 58 -33.00 -39.62 38.78
CA ASP A 58 -32.39 -40.95 38.65
C ASP A 58 -30.90 -40.82 38.34
N ALA A 59 -30.08 -41.77 38.80
CA ALA A 59 -28.65 -41.75 38.54
C ALA A 59 -28.35 -41.71 37.03
N GLY A 60 -27.54 -40.75 36.60
CA GLY A 60 -27.23 -40.50 35.18
C GLY A 60 -28.26 -39.64 34.45
N TRP A 61 -29.10 -38.90 35.19
CA TRP A 61 -30.04 -37.93 34.63
C TRP A 61 -30.04 -36.63 35.44
N VAL A 62 -30.31 -35.52 34.76
CA VAL A 62 -30.41 -34.18 35.35
C VAL A 62 -31.59 -33.41 34.75
N ASP A 63 -32.19 -32.53 35.57
CA ASP A 63 -33.24 -31.57 35.19
C ASP A 63 -32.59 -30.19 35.09
N LEU A 64 -32.44 -29.67 33.87
CA LEU A 64 -31.76 -28.39 33.61
C LEU A 64 -32.73 -27.21 33.55
N ASN A 65 -33.97 -27.44 33.13
CA ASN A 65 -34.93 -26.38 32.91
C ASN A 65 -35.77 -26.08 34.17
N THR A 66 -35.59 -26.85 35.25
CA THR A 66 -36.29 -26.78 36.55
C THR A 66 -37.79 -26.97 36.46
N GLY A 67 -38.25 -27.47 35.30
CA GLY A 67 -39.63 -27.71 34.93
C GLY A 67 -40.06 -29.09 35.37
N SER A 68 -41.07 -29.13 36.24
CA SER A 68 -41.62 -30.39 36.73
C SER A 68 -42.41 -31.19 35.68
N ALA A 69 -42.57 -30.70 34.46
CA ALA A 69 -43.54 -31.23 33.50
C ALA A 69 -42.98 -32.35 32.60
N ASP A 70 -41.69 -32.27 32.29
CA ASP A 70 -40.92 -33.13 31.39
C ASP A 70 -39.84 -33.97 32.10
N GLY A 71 -39.62 -33.75 33.40
CA GLY A 71 -38.83 -34.64 34.24
C GLY A 71 -37.35 -34.26 34.23
N CYS A 72 -36.48 -35.24 34.50
CA CYS A 72 -35.05 -35.09 34.30
C CYS A 72 -34.72 -35.53 32.88
N GLU A 73 -34.61 -34.57 31.98
CA GLU A 73 -34.69 -34.79 30.52
C GLU A 73 -33.32 -35.03 29.86
N PHE A 74 -32.22 -34.78 30.56
CA PHE A 74 -30.87 -34.95 30.04
C PHE A 74 -30.17 -36.16 30.64
N ALA A 75 -29.74 -37.08 29.79
CA ALA A 75 -28.92 -38.23 30.18
C ALA A 75 -27.44 -37.82 30.25
N CYS A 76 -26.77 -38.20 31.32
CA CYS A 76 -25.38 -37.84 31.61
C CYS A 76 -24.60 -39.03 32.19
N THR A 77 -23.27 -38.93 32.23
CA THR A 77 -22.40 -39.92 32.88
C THR A 77 -21.57 -39.22 33.94
N PRO A 78 -21.51 -39.67 35.19
CA PRO A 78 -20.62 -39.05 36.17
C PRO A 78 -19.15 -39.28 35.78
N ASP A 79 -18.32 -38.24 35.89
CA ASP A 79 -16.83 -38.27 35.78
C ASP A 79 -16.13 -38.24 34.38
N PRO A 80 -16.79 -38.08 33.20
CA PRO A 80 -16.12 -37.69 31.95
C PRO A 80 -15.97 -36.16 31.84
N PRO A 81 -15.05 -35.66 31.00
CA PRO A 81 -14.99 -34.23 30.70
C PRO A 81 -16.16 -33.82 29.80
N GLU A 82 -16.78 -32.66 30.11
CA GLU A 82 -17.84 -32.01 29.35
C GLU A 82 -17.46 -31.84 27.87
N ARG A 83 -18.41 -31.87 26.94
CA ARG A 83 -18.13 -31.72 25.49
C ARG A 83 -19.09 -30.73 24.87
N CYS A 84 -18.61 -29.95 23.89
CA CYS A 84 -19.45 -29.05 23.11
C CYS A 84 -20.47 -29.79 22.22
N ASN A 85 -21.57 -30.26 22.80
CA ASN A 85 -22.57 -31.11 22.15
C ASN A 85 -24.01 -30.79 22.57
N ALA A 86 -24.23 -29.72 23.36
CA ALA A 86 -25.52 -29.31 23.91
C ALA A 86 -26.17 -30.37 24.83
N ALA A 87 -25.36 -31.20 25.49
CA ALA A 87 -25.75 -32.09 26.57
C ALA A 87 -24.94 -31.74 27.83
N ASP A 88 -25.41 -32.23 28.98
CA ASP A 88 -24.67 -32.18 30.24
C ASP A 88 -24.00 -33.55 30.36
N ASP A 89 -22.75 -33.66 29.92
CA ASP A 89 -22.06 -34.94 29.84
C ASP A 89 -21.55 -35.41 31.21
N ASP A 90 -21.28 -34.49 32.14
CA ASP A 90 -20.65 -34.75 33.45
C ASP A 90 -21.61 -34.68 34.68
N CYS A 91 -22.89 -34.39 34.43
CA CYS A 91 -23.98 -34.28 35.40
C CYS A 91 -23.86 -33.11 36.39
N ASP A 92 -23.15 -32.02 36.08
CA ASP A 92 -22.99 -30.87 36.98
C ASP A 92 -24.14 -29.85 36.94
N GLY A 93 -25.07 -29.99 35.99
CA GLY A 93 -26.19 -29.09 35.76
C GLY A 93 -25.89 -27.94 34.81
N VAL A 94 -24.74 -27.94 34.13
CA VAL A 94 -24.29 -26.86 33.23
C VAL A 94 -23.92 -27.44 31.87
N LEU A 95 -24.70 -27.07 30.84
CA LEU A 95 -24.39 -27.44 29.45
C LEU A 95 -23.13 -26.72 28.96
N ASP A 96 -22.24 -27.47 28.28
CA ASP A 96 -21.17 -26.91 27.45
C ASP A 96 -20.31 -25.84 28.18
N ASN A 97 -19.91 -26.12 29.42
CA ASN A 97 -19.18 -25.16 30.26
C ASN A 97 -17.78 -24.80 29.69
N GLU A 98 -17.18 -23.72 30.20
CA GLU A 98 -15.86 -23.27 29.75
C GLU A 98 -14.80 -24.37 29.94
N GLY A 99 -14.05 -24.67 28.88
CA GLY A 99 -13.06 -25.75 28.87
C GLY A 99 -13.59 -27.12 28.44
N ALA A 100 -14.86 -27.22 28.04
CA ALA A 100 -15.43 -28.45 27.48
C ALA A 100 -14.63 -28.96 26.26
N VAL A 101 -14.49 -30.27 26.13
CA VAL A 101 -13.77 -30.92 25.04
C VAL A 101 -14.39 -30.53 23.70
N GLY A 102 -13.55 -29.94 22.84
CA GLY A 102 -13.96 -29.45 21.53
C GLY A 102 -14.28 -27.95 21.50
N CYS A 103 -14.12 -27.23 22.61
CA CYS A 103 -14.18 -25.78 22.62
C CYS A 103 -13.05 -25.17 21.76
N ILE A 104 -13.28 -23.94 21.33
CA ILE A 104 -12.26 -23.10 20.70
C ILE A 104 -12.08 -21.84 21.54
N ASP A 105 -10.90 -21.23 21.45
CA ASP A 105 -10.64 -19.98 22.15
C ASP A 105 -11.40 -18.84 21.47
N TYR A 106 -12.24 -18.17 22.26
CA TYR A 106 -12.85 -16.88 21.92
C TYR A 106 -12.17 -15.76 22.69
N PHE A 107 -11.94 -14.65 22.02
CA PHE A 107 -11.25 -13.48 22.56
C PHE A 107 -12.25 -12.36 22.80
N ARG A 108 -11.91 -11.51 23.77
CA ARG A 108 -12.68 -10.29 24.02
C ARG A 108 -12.61 -9.42 22.77
N ASP A 109 -13.74 -8.90 22.33
CA ASP A 109 -13.87 -8.14 21.08
C ASP A 109 -14.87 -7.00 21.33
N ASP A 110 -14.32 -5.83 21.59
CA ASP A 110 -15.03 -4.62 22.00
C ASP A 110 -15.36 -3.70 20.80
N ASP A 111 -14.62 -3.81 19.70
CA ASP A 111 -14.80 -3.01 18.48
C ASP A 111 -15.51 -3.74 17.34
N ALA A 112 -15.76 -5.04 17.50
CA ALA A 112 -16.53 -5.92 16.65
C ALA A 112 -15.92 -6.18 15.26
N ASP A 113 -14.59 -6.28 15.17
CA ASP A 113 -13.88 -6.59 13.91
C ASP A 113 -13.61 -8.10 13.71
N GLY A 114 -13.83 -8.92 14.75
CA GLY A 114 -13.69 -10.37 14.74
C GLY A 114 -12.32 -10.89 15.19
N PHE A 115 -11.38 -10.00 15.49
CA PHE A 115 -10.17 -10.26 16.26
C PHE A 115 -10.36 -9.73 17.69
N GLY A 116 -9.54 -10.20 18.60
CA GLY A 116 -9.68 -9.82 20.00
C GLY A 116 -8.37 -9.82 20.75
N THR A 117 -8.32 -9.01 21.80
CA THR A 117 -7.14 -8.82 22.63
C THR A 117 -7.07 -9.80 23.81
N GLY A 118 -5.86 -9.97 24.35
CA GLY A 118 -5.64 -10.68 25.61
C GLY A 118 -5.67 -12.21 25.51
N VAL A 119 -6.13 -12.85 26.59
CA VAL A 119 -6.15 -14.32 26.71
C VAL A 119 -7.52 -14.83 26.31
N GLY A 120 -7.55 -15.74 25.35
CA GLY A 120 -8.77 -16.39 24.90
C GLY A 120 -9.38 -17.28 25.98
N ARG A 121 -10.71 -17.42 25.95
CA ARG A 121 -11.48 -18.36 26.76
C ARG A 121 -11.99 -19.48 25.90
N CYS A 122 -11.79 -20.72 26.33
CA CYS A 122 -12.20 -21.88 25.56
C CYS A 122 -13.71 -22.12 25.73
N LEU A 123 -14.51 -21.65 24.76
CA LEU A 123 -15.97 -21.69 24.79
C LEU A 123 -16.52 -22.53 23.62
N CYS A 124 -17.72 -23.07 23.79
CA CYS A 124 -18.42 -23.84 22.75
C CYS A 124 -19.18 -22.95 21.76
N SER A 125 -19.47 -21.70 22.12
CA SER A 125 -20.12 -20.68 21.30
C SER A 125 -19.70 -19.28 21.77
N PRO A 126 -19.77 -18.25 20.91
CA PRO A 126 -19.38 -16.89 21.30
C PRO A 126 -20.32 -16.34 22.37
N GLU A 127 -19.75 -15.78 23.45
CA GLU A 127 -20.49 -15.21 24.57
C GLU A 127 -19.90 -13.85 24.94
N ALA A 128 -20.71 -12.78 24.89
CA ALA A 128 -20.22 -11.44 25.19
C ALA A 128 -19.57 -11.34 26.58
N PRO A 129 -18.36 -10.74 26.71
CA PRO A 129 -17.66 -9.96 25.67
C PRO A 129 -16.68 -10.77 24.80
N TYR A 130 -16.62 -12.10 24.93
CA TYR A 130 -15.73 -13.00 24.19
C TYR A 130 -16.41 -13.53 22.92
N VAL A 131 -16.37 -12.75 21.85
CA VAL A 131 -17.08 -13.06 20.60
C VAL A 131 -16.16 -13.23 19.38
N ALA A 132 -14.90 -12.77 19.45
CA ALA A 132 -13.93 -12.96 18.37
C ALA A 132 -13.36 -14.37 18.37
N SER A 133 -13.13 -14.92 17.17
CA SER A 133 -12.39 -16.17 16.98
C SER A 133 -10.97 -15.94 16.43
N GLY A 134 -10.70 -14.72 15.95
CA GLY A 134 -9.35 -14.25 15.63
C GLY A 134 -8.60 -13.80 16.89
N THR A 135 -7.28 -13.94 16.87
CA THR A 135 -6.38 -13.49 17.94
C THR A 135 -5.31 -12.58 17.36
N GLY A 136 -4.64 -11.80 18.21
CA GLY A 136 -3.52 -10.94 17.81
C GLY A 136 -3.91 -9.49 17.54
N ASP A 137 -5.12 -9.09 17.93
CA ASP A 137 -5.52 -7.70 17.96
C ASP A 137 -4.61 -6.89 18.89
N CYS A 138 -4.30 -5.67 18.48
CA CYS A 138 -3.45 -4.73 19.20
C CYS A 138 -4.21 -3.50 19.74
N ASP A 139 -5.45 -3.24 19.30
CA ASP A 139 -6.31 -2.17 19.79
C ASP A 139 -7.81 -2.49 19.70
N ASP A 140 -8.34 -3.12 20.75
CA ASP A 140 -9.76 -3.43 20.95
C ASP A 140 -10.62 -2.19 21.36
N ASP A 141 -10.04 -0.99 21.51
CA ASP A 141 -10.79 0.20 21.95
C ASP A 141 -11.34 0.98 20.75
N PRO A 142 -12.68 1.12 20.58
CA PRO A 142 -13.25 1.95 19.52
C PRO A 142 -12.84 3.43 19.56
N ALA A 143 -12.26 3.89 20.69
CA ALA A 143 -11.70 5.24 20.83
C ALA A 143 -10.26 5.39 20.29
N GLY A 144 -9.55 4.30 20.04
CA GLY A 144 -8.23 4.25 19.40
C GLY A 144 -8.33 4.10 17.87
N CYS A 145 -7.57 3.18 17.28
CA CYS A 145 -7.78 2.76 15.89
C CYS A 145 -8.92 1.72 15.76
N GLY A 146 -9.28 1.04 16.85
CA GLY A 146 -10.38 0.06 16.90
C GLY A 146 -10.31 -0.93 15.74
N ALA A 147 -11.45 -1.18 15.10
CA ALA A 147 -11.61 -2.17 14.03
C ALA A 147 -10.69 -2.02 12.80
N ALA A 148 -9.90 -0.94 12.73
CA ALA A 148 -8.84 -0.78 11.74
C ALA A 148 -7.50 -1.41 12.15
N CYS A 149 -7.38 -1.91 13.38
CA CYS A 149 -6.16 -2.46 13.97
C CYS A 149 -6.32 -3.95 14.30
N ASN A 150 -6.08 -4.80 13.30
CA ASN A 150 -6.10 -6.24 13.48
C ASN A 150 -5.11 -6.94 12.53
N PRO A 151 -4.73 -8.20 12.82
CA PRO A 151 -3.77 -8.95 12.00
C PRO A 151 -4.11 -9.14 10.52
N ALA A 152 -5.36 -8.86 10.11
CA ALA A 152 -5.80 -8.95 8.72
C ALA A 152 -5.92 -7.57 8.04
N ALA A 153 -5.79 -6.47 8.78
CA ALA A 153 -5.88 -5.14 8.22
C ALA A 153 -4.60 -4.76 7.46
N PRO A 154 -4.69 -3.89 6.46
CA PRO A 154 -3.51 -3.33 5.80
C PRO A 154 -2.93 -2.17 6.62
N GLU A 155 -1.60 -2.09 6.69
CA GLU A 155 -0.90 -0.97 7.36
C GLU A 155 -1.21 0.40 6.71
N VAL A 156 -1.62 1.39 7.51
CA VAL A 156 -1.79 2.82 7.18
C VAL A 156 -0.77 3.63 8.01
N CYS A 157 -0.26 4.77 7.53
CA CYS A 157 0.77 5.55 8.27
C CYS A 157 0.07 6.66 9.07
N ASP A 158 -0.82 6.27 9.96
CA ASP A 158 -1.70 7.16 10.71
C ASP A 158 -1.32 7.27 12.20
N GLY A 159 -0.21 6.67 12.59
CA GLY A 159 0.29 6.60 13.96
C GLY A 159 -0.09 5.32 14.70
N TYR A 160 -0.82 4.40 14.06
CA TYR A 160 -1.27 3.13 14.63
C TYR A 160 -0.70 1.92 13.87
N ASP A 161 -0.45 0.83 14.59
CA ASP A 161 -0.05 -0.47 14.01
C ASP A 161 -1.32 -1.17 13.52
N ASN A 162 -1.73 -0.91 12.27
CA ASN A 162 -3.01 -1.43 11.80
C ASN A 162 -2.98 -2.95 11.60
N ASP A 163 -1.83 -3.52 11.24
CA ASP A 163 -1.71 -4.96 10.97
C ASP A 163 -1.18 -5.79 12.16
N CYS A 164 -0.99 -5.15 13.31
CA CYS A 164 -0.66 -5.74 14.62
C CYS A 164 0.53 -6.73 14.59
N ARG A 165 1.49 -6.53 13.68
CA ARG A 165 2.64 -7.46 13.52
C ARG A 165 3.87 -7.06 14.33
N ALA A 166 3.81 -5.93 15.05
CA ALA A 166 4.77 -5.47 16.05
C ALA A 166 6.27 -5.62 15.67
N VAL A 167 6.77 -4.67 14.88
CA VAL A 167 8.19 -4.31 14.74
C VAL A 167 8.43 -2.83 15.09
N THR A 168 7.41 -1.97 14.97
CA THR A 168 7.22 -0.57 15.42
C THR A 168 5.76 -0.16 15.09
N THR A 169 5.26 0.98 15.59
CA THR A 169 3.87 1.47 15.34
C THR A 169 3.55 1.81 13.87
N GLU A 170 4.47 1.53 12.94
CA GLU A 170 4.53 2.10 11.59
C GLU A 170 5.37 1.19 10.67
N ASP A 171 5.14 -0.12 10.73
CA ASP A 171 5.99 -1.09 10.06
C ASP A 171 5.88 -1.01 8.56
N GLY A 172 6.97 -0.57 7.93
CA GLY A 172 6.99 -0.32 6.49
C GLY A 172 6.50 1.08 6.12
N CYS A 173 6.38 2.01 7.06
CA CYS A 173 6.18 3.43 6.76
C CYS A 173 7.51 4.18 6.60
N LEU A 174 7.54 5.10 5.63
CA LEU A 174 8.70 5.95 5.37
C LEU A 174 8.77 7.10 6.36
N THR A 175 9.96 7.32 6.94
CA THR A 175 10.24 8.52 7.73
C THR A 175 10.96 9.56 6.90
N PHE A 176 10.46 10.79 6.87
CA PHE A 176 10.98 11.85 5.99
C PHE A 176 11.93 12.80 6.72
N THR A 177 13.13 13.00 6.16
CA THR A 177 14.07 14.02 6.63
C THR A 177 14.25 15.10 5.56
N THR A 178 13.70 16.29 5.80
CA THR A 178 13.82 17.43 4.89
C THR A 178 15.19 18.10 5.03
N MET A 179 15.89 18.27 3.90
CA MET A 179 17.20 18.87 3.79
C MET A 179 17.14 20.13 2.92
N THR A 180 17.56 21.25 3.49
CA THR A 180 17.56 22.57 2.83
C THR A 180 18.90 23.29 2.93
N SER A 181 19.81 22.81 3.78
CA SER A 181 21.08 23.46 4.07
C SER A 181 21.96 23.56 2.83
N GLY A 182 22.23 24.78 2.35
CA GLY A 182 23.09 25.03 1.18
C GLY A 182 22.32 25.23 -0.13
N LEU A 183 21.01 24.96 -0.18
CA LEU A 183 20.17 25.28 -1.33
C LEU A 183 19.72 26.74 -1.27
N ALA A 184 19.94 27.52 -2.33
CA ALA A 184 19.41 28.88 -2.43
C ALA A 184 17.94 28.92 -2.90
N ASN A 185 17.47 27.85 -3.56
CA ASN A 185 16.08 27.66 -3.97
C ASN A 185 15.61 26.27 -3.54
N LEU A 186 14.43 26.20 -2.92
CA LEU A 186 13.87 24.95 -2.38
C LEU A 186 12.96 24.20 -3.35
N SER A 187 12.57 24.81 -4.48
CA SER A 187 11.82 24.11 -5.52
C SER A 187 12.78 23.24 -6.31
N VAL A 188 12.85 21.97 -5.91
CA VAL A 188 13.71 20.95 -6.51
C VAL A 188 13.01 20.37 -7.73
N THR A 189 13.66 20.44 -8.87
CA THR A 189 13.10 20.04 -10.17
C THR A 189 13.64 18.70 -10.65
N ALA A 190 14.86 18.34 -10.25
CA ALA A 190 15.54 17.15 -10.73
C ALA A 190 16.52 16.61 -9.69
N LEU A 191 16.67 15.28 -9.69
CA LEU A 191 17.59 14.55 -8.82
C LEU A 191 18.31 13.49 -9.64
N ALA A 192 19.61 13.30 -9.39
CA ALA A 192 20.38 12.19 -9.93
C ALA A 192 21.45 11.74 -8.92
N LEU A 193 21.82 10.47 -8.95
CA LEU A 193 22.89 9.91 -8.14
C LEU A 193 24.06 9.52 -9.03
N ASP A 194 25.28 9.77 -8.58
CA ASP A 194 26.46 9.12 -9.17
C ASP A 194 26.72 7.75 -8.53
N ALA A 195 27.64 6.99 -9.14
CA ALA A 195 28.07 5.69 -8.64
C ALA A 195 28.75 5.74 -7.27
N ALA A 196 29.14 6.92 -6.78
CA ALA A 196 29.71 7.12 -5.45
C ALA A 196 28.66 7.45 -4.38
N GLY A 197 27.38 7.58 -4.76
CA GLY A 197 26.28 7.94 -3.87
C GLY A 197 26.16 9.45 -3.61
N SER A 198 26.83 10.29 -4.39
CA SER A 198 26.60 11.74 -4.33
C SER A 198 25.30 12.08 -5.05
N LEU A 199 24.48 12.92 -4.44
CA LEU A 199 23.24 13.39 -5.02
C LEU A 199 23.46 14.73 -5.74
N PHE A 200 23.14 14.78 -7.02
CA PHE A 200 23.06 16.02 -7.78
C PHE A 200 21.62 16.52 -7.83
N VAL A 201 21.44 17.83 -7.66
CA VAL A 201 20.14 18.47 -7.49
C VAL A 201 20.01 19.61 -8.48
N GLY A 202 18.93 19.59 -9.25
CA GLY A 202 18.45 20.73 -10.02
C GLY A 202 17.35 21.48 -9.25
N THR A 203 17.33 22.80 -9.36
CA THR A 203 16.30 23.65 -8.77
C THR A 203 15.76 24.65 -9.79
N ALA A 204 14.54 25.16 -9.54
CA ALA A 204 13.88 26.16 -10.39
C ALA A 204 14.54 27.56 -10.34
N GLY A 205 15.56 27.75 -9.48
CA GLY A 205 16.30 29.01 -9.37
C GLY A 205 17.39 29.14 -10.43
N ASN A 206 17.73 30.38 -10.80
CA ASN A 206 18.88 30.65 -11.67
C ASN A 206 20.19 30.18 -11.02
N GLY A 207 21.01 29.43 -11.77
CA GLY A 207 22.21 28.79 -11.21
C GLY A 207 21.86 27.62 -10.29
N GLY A 208 20.74 26.95 -10.56
CA GLY A 208 20.06 26.05 -9.64
C GLY A 208 20.68 24.67 -9.45
N GLY A 209 21.94 24.45 -9.83
CA GLY A 209 22.60 23.15 -9.73
C GLY A 209 23.45 23.01 -8.46
N TYR A 210 23.19 21.95 -7.70
CA TYR A 210 23.87 21.64 -6.44
C TYR A 210 24.31 20.19 -6.39
N ARG A 211 25.23 19.90 -5.48
CA ARG A 211 25.68 18.56 -5.14
C ARG A 211 25.58 18.36 -3.63
N LEU A 212 25.17 17.17 -3.21
CA LEU A 212 25.34 16.66 -1.87
C LEU A 212 26.36 15.53 -1.95
N PRO A 213 27.60 15.73 -1.47
CA PRO A 213 28.54 14.63 -1.36
C PRO A 213 27.96 13.47 -0.56
N ALA A 214 28.30 12.23 -0.92
CA ALA A 214 27.88 11.05 -0.17
C ALA A 214 28.19 11.19 1.33
N GLY A 215 27.17 11.02 2.18
CA GLY A 215 27.27 11.15 3.64
C GLY A 215 27.36 12.60 4.18
N ALA A 216 27.30 13.62 3.32
CA ALA A 216 27.22 15.02 3.76
C ALA A 216 25.79 15.42 4.14
N SER A 217 25.67 16.54 4.86
CA SER A 217 24.39 17.12 5.31
C SER A 217 24.11 18.51 4.73
N THR A 218 24.97 19.00 3.85
CA THR A 218 24.90 20.35 3.29
C THR A 218 25.20 20.31 1.80
N PHE A 219 24.32 20.94 1.02
CA PHE A 219 24.47 21.08 -0.41
C PHE A 219 25.54 22.11 -0.76
N GLU A 220 26.35 21.82 -1.76
CA GLU A 220 27.34 22.73 -2.33
C GLU A 220 26.89 23.14 -3.75
N PRO A 221 26.98 24.43 -4.12
CA PRO A 221 26.68 24.86 -5.49
C PRO A 221 27.70 24.28 -6.46
N VAL A 222 27.24 23.79 -7.60
CA VAL A 222 28.13 23.25 -8.65
C VAL A 222 28.70 24.42 -9.44
N ALA A 223 30.03 24.55 -9.41
CA ALA A 223 30.73 25.66 -10.05
C ALA A 223 30.66 25.58 -11.59
N GLY A 224 30.62 26.74 -12.24
CA GLY A 224 30.70 26.86 -13.69
C GLY A 224 29.41 26.56 -14.45
N LEU A 225 28.29 26.30 -13.77
CA LEU A 225 26.99 26.18 -14.42
C LEU A 225 26.47 27.53 -14.94
N GLN A 226 25.63 27.47 -15.97
CA GLN A 226 24.91 28.64 -16.46
C GLN A 226 23.84 29.10 -15.46
N SER A 227 23.53 30.39 -15.49
CA SER A 227 22.61 31.03 -14.55
C SER A 227 21.14 30.86 -14.97
N TYR A 228 20.72 29.62 -15.23
CA TYR A 228 19.35 29.23 -15.59
C TYR A 228 18.77 28.21 -14.61
N PRO A 229 17.44 28.04 -14.59
CA PRO A 229 16.81 26.93 -13.90
C PRO A 229 17.23 25.60 -14.52
N ILE A 230 17.44 24.61 -13.66
CA ILE A 230 17.77 23.25 -14.09
C ILE A 230 16.46 22.48 -14.28
N ALA A 231 16.26 21.88 -15.44
CA ALA A 231 15.08 21.06 -15.74
C ALA A 231 15.32 19.59 -15.36
N VAL A 232 16.51 19.08 -15.67
CA VAL A 232 16.86 17.68 -15.55
C VAL A 232 18.34 17.54 -15.22
N VAL A 233 18.66 16.50 -14.45
CA VAL A 233 20.02 16.14 -14.10
C VAL A 233 20.19 14.64 -14.34
N THR A 234 21.35 14.23 -14.84
CA THR A 234 21.74 12.82 -14.86
C THR A 234 23.23 12.69 -14.53
N ALA A 235 23.67 11.50 -14.17
CA ALA A 235 25.08 11.19 -13.98
C ALA A 235 25.48 10.05 -14.91
N ASP A 236 26.67 10.13 -15.49
CA ASP A 236 27.20 9.05 -16.32
C ASP A 236 28.08 8.08 -15.53
N VAL A 237 28.35 6.91 -16.12
CA VAL A 237 29.19 5.86 -15.54
C VAL A 237 30.63 6.30 -15.24
N ASN A 238 31.08 7.40 -15.85
CA ASN A 238 32.41 7.97 -15.64
C ASN A 238 32.44 8.98 -14.48
N GLY A 239 31.32 9.18 -13.78
CA GLY A 239 31.20 10.08 -12.65
C GLY A 239 31.01 11.55 -13.03
N ASN A 240 30.66 11.86 -14.28
CA ASN A 240 30.31 13.23 -14.65
C ASN A 240 28.83 13.48 -14.40
N ALA A 241 28.50 14.69 -13.95
CA ALA A 241 27.12 15.16 -13.84
C ALA A 241 26.73 16.02 -15.04
N TRP A 242 25.54 15.81 -15.55
CA TRP A 242 24.96 16.50 -16.69
C TRP A 242 23.75 17.29 -16.23
N PHE A 243 23.67 18.56 -16.60
CA PHE A 243 22.63 19.51 -16.20
C PHE A 243 21.97 20.07 -17.44
N GLY A 244 20.67 19.79 -17.63
CA GLY A 244 19.84 20.34 -18.68
C GLY A 244 19.05 21.55 -18.19
N TYR A 245 18.96 22.60 -19.00
CA TYR A 245 18.34 23.87 -18.63
C TYR A 245 16.91 24.02 -19.15
N THR A 246 16.08 24.77 -18.40
CA THR A 246 14.72 25.14 -18.83
C THR A 246 14.71 26.35 -19.77
N GLN A 247 15.86 26.92 -20.16
CA GLN A 247 16.00 27.99 -21.14
C GLN A 247 17.39 27.93 -21.76
N SER A 248 17.49 28.19 -23.06
CA SER A 248 18.73 28.47 -23.78
C SER A 248 18.47 29.68 -24.69
N ASN A 249 19.26 30.76 -24.57
CA ASN A 249 19.12 31.91 -25.44
C ASN A 249 20.32 32.00 -26.39
N CYS A 250 20.15 31.48 -27.60
CA CYS A 250 21.08 31.75 -28.69
C CYS A 250 20.53 32.93 -29.49
N ASP A 251 21.00 34.13 -29.21
CA ASP A 251 20.74 35.26 -30.12
C ASP A 251 21.58 35.04 -31.39
N ASP A 252 20.94 34.77 -32.54
CA ASP A 252 21.54 34.57 -33.88
C ASP A 252 22.44 35.72 -34.41
N ASN A 253 22.75 36.73 -33.59
CA ASN A 253 23.48 37.93 -34.00
C ASN A 253 25.01 37.85 -33.81
N GLY A 254 25.57 36.66 -33.57
CA GLY A 254 27.01 36.39 -33.73
C GLY A 254 27.96 37.31 -32.93
N THR A 255 27.51 37.95 -31.85
CA THR A 255 28.30 38.93 -31.11
C THR A 255 28.30 38.77 -29.58
N SER A 256 27.62 37.77 -29.03
CA SER A 256 27.72 37.35 -27.63
C SER A 256 27.30 35.89 -27.51
N GLY A 257 28.04 35.10 -26.71
CA GLY A 257 28.11 33.64 -26.78
C GLY A 257 26.76 32.91 -26.71
N CYS A 258 26.70 31.75 -27.38
CA CYS A 258 25.55 30.85 -27.34
C CYS A 258 25.38 30.28 -25.92
N ASP A 259 24.19 30.42 -25.35
CA ASP A 259 23.82 29.76 -24.10
C ASP A 259 23.45 28.31 -24.40
N CYS A 260 24.29 27.37 -23.94
CA CYS A 260 24.14 25.96 -24.27
C CYS A 260 23.01 25.28 -23.46
N GLY A 261 22.23 24.39 -24.08
CA GLY A 261 21.14 23.67 -23.42
C GLY A 261 21.58 22.67 -22.33
N VAL A 262 22.85 22.23 -22.35
CA VAL A 262 23.41 21.28 -21.38
C VAL A 262 24.80 21.71 -20.88
N SER A 263 25.07 21.47 -19.59
CA SER A 263 26.42 21.52 -19.01
C SER A 263 26.82 20.17 -18.45
N ARG A 264 28.03 19.72 -18.74
CA ARG A 264 28.68 18.54 -18.14
C ARG A 264 29.75 18.98 -17.15
N VAL A 265 29.80 18.34 -16.00
CA VAL A 265 30.78 18.61 -14.92
C VAL A 265 31.53 17.33 -14.56
N GLY A 266 32.83 17.31 -14.85
CA GLY A 266 33.72 16.15 -14.71
C GLY A 266 35.16 16.52 -14.33
N GLY A 267 35.32 17.63 -13.61
CA GLY A 267 36.61 18.29 -13.34
C GLY A 267 36.60 19.74 -13.85
N SER A 268 36.47 19.92 -15.17
CA SER A 268 36.10 21.19 -15.79
C SER A 268 34.67 21.13 -16.32
N THR A 269 34.00 22.28 -16.39
CA THR A 269 32.66 22.36 -16.99
C THR A 269 32.78 22.46 -18.51
N THR A 270 32.08 21.57 -19.22
CA THR A 270 31.95 21.58 -20.68
C THR A 270 30.50 21.90 -21.03
N PHE A 271 30.30 22.77 -22.01
CA PHE A 271 28.97 23.21 -22.45
C PHE A 271 28.61 22.56 -23.79
N TYR A 272 27.40 22.01 -23.88
CA TYR A 272 26.87 21.38 -25.09
C TYR A 272 25.66 22.16 -25.56
N CYS A 273 25.85 22.89 -26.65
CA CYS A 273 24.79 23.68 -27.24
C CYS A 273 23.92 22.76 -28.10
N THR A 274 22.62 22.81 -27.86
CA THR A 274 21.60 21.96 -28.50
C THR A 274 21.04 22.62 -29.76
N ASP A 275 21.64 23.71 -30.22
CA ASP A 275 21.19 24.61 -31.30
C ASP A 275 21.78 24.26 -32.68
N TYR A 276 22.37 23.07 -32.85
CA TYR A 276 23.07 22.73 -34.09
C TYR A 276 22.19 22.79 -35.36
N MET A 277 20.86 22.93 -35.24
CA MET A 277 19.94 22.91 -36.38
C MET A 277 18.72 23.87 -36.37
N SER A 278 18.45 24.76 -35.38
CA SER A 278 17.28 25.67 -35.49
C SER A 278 17.30 26.96 -34.65
N THR A 279 16.54 27.96 -35.09
CA THR A 279 16.41 29.33 -34.55
C THR A 279 15.48 29.44 -33.34
N VAL A 280 15.34 28.39 -32.52
CA VAL A 280 14.33 28.31 -31.45
C VAL A 280 14.97 27.88 -30.13
N GLN A 281 14.44 28.37 -29.00
CA GLN A 281 14.91 28.03 -27.66
C GLN A 281 14.84 26.51 -27.44
N ASN A 282 15.93 25.86 -27.03
CA ASN A 282 16.00 24.41 -26.89
C ASN A 282 16.02 24.01 -25.41
N TYR A 283 14.85 23.60 -24.91
CA TYR A 283 14.65 23.09 -23.56
C TYR A 283 15.06 21.63 -23.48
N VAL A 284 15.88 21.26 -22.49
CA VAL A 284 16.22 19.86 -22.23
C VAL A 284 15.26 19.32 -21.19
N LEU A 285 14.45 18.34 -21.58
CA LEU A 285 13.32 17.86 -20.78
C LEU A 285 13.62 16.52 -20.11
N SER A 286 14.47 15.70 -20.72
CA SER A 286 14.86 14.40 -20.17
C SER A 286 16.30 14.07 -20.54
N MET A 287 17.00 13.37 -19.65
CA MET A 287 18.34 12.83 -19.91
C MET A 287 18.45 11.46 -19.25
N VAL A 288 19.05 10.50 -19.95
CA VAL A 288 19.35 9.18 -19.39
C VAL A 288 20.74 8.74 -19.85
N GLY A 289 21.52 8.13 -18.97
CA GLY A 289 22.85 7.61 -19.27
C GLY A 289 22.85 6.08 -19.37
N ASP A 290 23.66 5.52 -20.26
CA ASP A 290 23.86 4.06 -20.36
C ASP A 290 25.14 3.59 -19.65
N ALA A 291 25.28 2.27 -19.55
CA ALA A 291 26.45 1.61 -18.98
C ALA A 291 27.73 1.76 -19.82
N ALA A 292 27.61 2.15 -21.09
CA ALA A 292 28.74 2.44 -21.98
C ALA A 292 29.25 3.89 -21.85
N GLY A 293 28.54 4.73 -21.07
CA GLY A 293 28.88 6.12 -20.79
C GLY A 293 28.33 7.12 -21.79
N TYR A 294 27.38 6.71 -22.62
CA TYR A 294 26.61 7.64 -23.44
C TYR A 294 25.49 8.26 -22.61
N VAL A 295 25.15 9.51 -22.94
CA VAL A 295 24.00 10.21 -22.39
C VAL A 295 23.10 10.58 -23.55
N TYR A 296 21.83 10.23 -23.44
CA TYR A 296 20.78 10.57 -24.38
C TYR A 296 20.06 11.82 -23.86
N LEU A 297 19.84 12.81 -24.73
CA LEU A 297 19.15 14.07 -24.37
C LEU A 297 17.85 14.18 -25.14
N GLY A 298 16.73 14.39 -24.45
CA GLY A 298 15.43 14.68 -25.07
C GLY A 298 15.12 16.17 -24.98
N THR A 299 14.82 16.82 -26.10
CA THR A 299 14.53 18.26 -26.16
C THR A 299 13.10 18.57 -26.56
N GLY A 300 12.60 19.73 -26.17
CA GLY A 300 11.20 20.12 -26.36
C GLY A 300 10.80 20.59 -27.76
N ASN A 301 11.76 20.92 -28.64
CA ASN A 301 11.47 21.57 -29.93
C ASN A 301 12.12 20.92 -31.15
N ASP A 302 13.22 20.20 -30.98
CA ASP A 302 13.86 19.42 -32.04
C ASP A 302 14.02 17.99 -31.53
N TYR A 303 13.35 17.06 -32.21
CA TYR A 303 13.12 15.66 -31.88
C TYR A 303 14.38 14.79 -31.77
N GLY A 304 15.55 15.35 -31.48
CA GLY A 304 16.82 14.65 -31.43
C GLY A 304 17.12 14.03 -30.07
N ILE A 305 17.65 12.81 -30.11
CA ILE A 305 18.38 12.18 -29.02
C ILE A 305 19.86 12.46 -29.22
N TYR A 306 20.42 13.35 -28.42
CA TYR A 306 21.79 13.82 -28.62
C TYR A 306 22.81 12.96 -27.86
N PHE A 307 23.95 12.69 -28.51
CA PHE A 307 25.09 11.97 -27.93
C PHE A 307 26.27 12.92 -27.71
N PRO A 308 26.58 13.30 -26.48
CA PRO A 308 27.87 13.86 -26.18
C PRO A 308 28.81 12.69 -25.89
N ALA A 309 29.31 12.03 -26.94
CA ALA A 309 30.41 11.07 -26.78
C ALA A 309 31.60 11.77 -26.07
N PRO A 310 32.55 11.01 -25.48
CA PRO A 310 33.81 11.57 -24.98
C PRO A 310 34.67 12.30 -26.04
N TYR A 311 34.19 12.42 -27.28
CA TYR A 311 34.88 12.94 -28.46
C TYR A 311 34.07 14.01 -29.23
N ASP A 312 33.43 14.95 -28.52
CA ASP A 312 33.24 16.38 -28.90
C ASP A 312 32.81 16.78 -30.33
N THR A 313 32.31 15.88 -31.19
CA THR A 313 32.25 16.18 -32.65
C THR A 313 31.07 15.65 -33.46
N GLN A 314 30.03 15.03 -32.89
CA GLN A 314 28.80 14.77 -33.66
C GLN A 314 27.57 14.49 -32.79
N ALA A 315 26.52 15.29 -32.98
CA ALA A 315 25.16 15.01 -32.52
C ALA A 315 24.44 14.18 -33.59
N CYS A 316 23.75 13.11 -33.19
CA CYS A 316 22.77 12.43 -34.04
C CYS A 316 21.38 12.96 -33.71
N ASP A 317 20.58 13.19 -34.74
CA ASP A 317 19.15 13.47 -34.62
C ASP A 317 18.41 12.16 -34.87
N VAL A 318 17.61 11.73 -33.90
CA VAL A 318 16.82 10.50 -33.97
C VAL A 318 15.40 10.91 -34.21
N ASP A 319 14.95 10.89 -35.46
CA ASP A 319 13.58 11.29 -35.81
C ASP A 319 12.57 10.35 -35.14
N VAL A 320 12.07 10.74 -33.96
CA VAL A 320 11.00 10.06 -33.21
C VAL A 320 9.61 10.34 -33.81
N GLY A 321 9.55 10.87 -35.04
CA GLY A 321 8.35 11.08 -35.83
C GLY A 321 7.72 12.47 -35.69
N THR A 322 6.82 12.81 -36.61
CA THR A 322 6.10 14.10 -36.64
C THR A 322 5.07 14.20 -35.50
N VAL A 323 5.52 14.57 -34.31
CA VAL A 323 4.64 15.05 -33.23
C VAL A 323 4.28 16.52 -33.55
N PRO A 324 3.10 17.04 -33.20
CA PRO A 324 2.85 18.48 -33.29
C PRO A 324 3.88 19.24 -32.45
N PRO A 325 4.34 20.43 -32.88
CA PRO A 325 5.37 21.26 -32.22
C PRO A 325 4.92 21.88 -30.87
N LEU A 326 3.93 21.28 -30.20
CA LEU A 326 3.32 21.78 -28.98
C LEU A 326 3.45 20.82 -27.79
N SER A 327 4.01 19.62 -27.95
CA SER A 327 4.19 18.73 -26.79
C SER A 327 5.43 19.15 -26.00
N THR A 328 5.21 19.65 -24.79
CA THR A 328 6.27 20.00 -23.83
C THR A 328 6.71 18.82 -22.96
N CYS A 329 6.38 17.58 -23.37
CA CYS A 329 6.60 16.39 -22.56
C CYS A 329 7.47 15.38 -23.31
N PHE A 330 8.57 15.01 -22.66
CA PHE A 330 9.55 14.05 -23.16
C PHE A 330 10.08 13.27 -21.97
N ALA A 331 9.94 11.94 -21.99
CA ALA A 331 10.45 11.05 -20.96
C ALA A 331 11.23 9.91 -21.61
N MET A 332 12.33 9.49 -20.98
CA MET A 332 13.16 8.41 -21.48
C MET A 332 13.46 7.39 -20.39
N ALA A 333 13.58 6.12 -20.79
CA ALA A 333 14.12 5.05 -19.98
C ALA A 333 14.96 4.11 -20.85
N LEU A 334 15.95 3.46 -20.24
CA LEU A 334 16.74 2.41 -20.87
C LEU A 334 16.36 1.06 -20.27
N ASP A 335 16.36 0.03 -21.11
CA ASP A 335 16.27 -1.36 -20.64
C ASP A 335 17.65 -1.96 -20.33
N GLY A 336 17.65 -3.19 -19.82
CA GLY A 336 18.87 -3.94 -19.48
C GLY A 336 19.59 -4.59 -20.68
N ASN A 337 19.15 -4.37 -21.92
CA ASN A 337 19.77 -5.01 -23.09
C ASN A 337 21.18 -4.45 -23.36
N THR A 338 21.96 -5.18 -24.16
CA THR A 338 23.29 -4.72 -24.61
C THR A 338 23.42 -4.94 -26.13
N PRO A 339 23.31 -3.88 -26.96
CA PRO A 339 23.02 -2.49 -26.58
C PRO A 339 21.62 -2.32 -25.99
N PRO A 340 21.39 -1.31 -25.12
CA PRO A 340 20.08 -1.07 -24.53
C PRO A 340 19.10 -0.58 -25.60
N HIS A 341 17.82 -0.93 -25.48
CA HIS A 341 16.78 -0.19 -26.17
C HIS A 341 16.42 1.07 -25.38
N LEU A 342 16.12 2.13 -26.12
CA LEU A 342 15.69 3.40 -25.58
C LEU A 342 14.18 3.53 -25.71
N TRP A 343 13.50 3.63 -24.58
CA TRP A 343 12.07 3.88 -24.51
C TRP A 343 11.82 5.37 -24.43
N VAL A 344 10.99 5.88 -25.33
CA VAL A 344 10.70 7.31 -25.46
C VAL A 344 9.20 7.53 -25.34
N GLY A 345 8.81 8.31 -24.34
CA GLY A 345 7.45 8.82 -24.16
C GLY A 345 7.38 10.28 -24.58
N THR A 346 6.39 10.62 -25.39
CA THR A 346 6.09 11.99 -25.81
C THR A 346 4.65 12.37 -25.44
N GLY A 347 4.19 13.57 -25.82
CA GLY A 347 2.79 13.98 -25.66
C GLY A 347 1.75 13.05 -26.28
N ASP A 348 2.15 12.34 -27.33
CA ASP A 348 1.20 11.61 -28.17
C ASP A 348 1.34 10.09 -28.08
N ARG A 349 2.54 9.57 -27.72
CA ARG A 349 2.82 8.14 -27.83
C ARG A 349 4.03 7.67 -27.02
N LEU A 350 4.06 6.35 -26.80
CA LEU A 350 5.23 5.59 -26.36
C LEU A 350 5.88 4.89 -27.56
N GLN A 351 7.21 4.94 -27.64
CA GLN A 351 8.00 4.29 -28.67
C GLN A 351 9.19 3.55 -28.06
N GLU A 352 9.63 2.49 -28.74
CA GLU A 352 10.88 1.79 -28.48
C GLU A 352 11.83 2.06 -29.64
N CYS A 353 13.01 2.58 -29.33
CA CYS A 353 14.07 2.90 -30.28
C CYS A 353 15.27 2.00 -30.03
N THR A 354 15.93 1.54 -31.09
CA THR A 354 17.20 0.80 -30.99
C THR A 354 18.35 1.73 -31.39
N PRO A 355 19.15 2.24 -30.43
CA PRO A 355 20.25 3.14 -30.73
C PRO A 355 21.37 2.41 -31.49
N ASN A 356 21.81 2.96 -32.62
CA ASN A 356 22.92 2.42 -33.41
C ASN A 356 24.27 2.98 -32.91
N HIS A 357 24.78 2.40 -31.82
CA HIS A 357 25.91 2.94 -31.05
C HIS A 357 27.31 3.08 -31.70
N PRO A 358 27.66 2.49 -32.87
CA PRO A 358 29.02 2.61 -33.41
C PRO A 358 29.22 3.57 -34.59
N ASP A 359 28.19 4.18 -35.19
CA ASP A 359 28.36 5.01 -36.38
C ASP A 359 27.68 6.40 -36.28
N PRO A 360 28.43 7.45 -35.87
CA PRO A 360 27.99 8.84 -35.87
C PRO A 360 27.53 9.37 -37.24
N ALA A 361 27.95 8.72 -38.34
CA ALA A 361 27.54 9.06 -39.70
C ALA A 361 26.28 8.33 -40.17
N ALA A 362 25.79 7.35 -39.40
CA ALA A 362 24.60 6.57 -39.69
C ALA A 362 23.63 6.63 -38.51
N CYS A 363 23.11 7.83 -38.22
CA CYS A 363 21.98 8.11 -37.33
C CYS A 363 20.68 7.43 -37.86
N GLY A 364 20.71 6.12 -38.03
CA GLY A 364 19.66 5.26 -38.60
C GLY A 364 18.88 4.54 -37.51
N ASP A 365 18.67 5.21 -36.39
CA ASP A 365 17.91 4.67 -35.26
C ASP A 365 16.48 4.40 -35.70
N THR A 366 16.02 3.17 -35.46
CA THR A 366 14.66 2.76 -35.79
C THR A 366 13.80 2.80 -34.54
N CYS A 367 12.81 3.68 -34.52
CA CYS A 367 11.78 3.73 -33.48
C CYS A 367 10.50 3.04 -33.96
N ALA A 368 9.93 2.21 -33.09
CA ALA A 368 8.66 1.53 -33.33
C ALA A 368 7.64 1.95 -32.26
N PRO A 369 6.40 2.33 -32.63
CA PRO A 369 5.34 2.59 -31.66
C PRO A 369 5.07 1.36 -30.78
N ARG A 370 4.84 1.62 -29.49
CA ARG A 370 4.51 0.61 -28.46
C ARG A 370 3.24 1.00 -27.70
N ASP A 371 2.40 1.81 -28.33
CA ASP A 371 1.25 2.47 -27.71
C ASP A 371 -0.10 1.83 -28.02
N ALA A 372 -0.14 0.77 -28.83
CA ALA A 372 -1.36 0.03 -29.16
C ALA A 372 -2.08 -0.54 -27.93
N ALA A 373 -1.33 -0.82 -26.85
CA ALA A 373 -1.87 -1.29 -25.59
C ALA A 373 -2.52 -0.18 -24.75
N PHE A 374 -2.14 1.08 -25.00
CA PHE A 374 -2.74 2.27 -24.40
C PHE A 374 -3.82 2.90 -25.31
N ALA A 375 -4.26 2.17 -26.35
CA ALA A 375 -5.12 2.67 -27.42
C ALA A 375 -6.27 3.55 -26.91
N GLY A 376 -6.15 4.87 -27.12
CA GLY A 376 -7.24 5.80 -26.85
C GLY A 376 -6.89 7.24 -26.45
N SER A 377 -5.62 7.62 -26.28
CA SER A 377 -5.29 9.04 -26.04
C SER A 377 -3.81 9.36 -26.17
N ALA A 378 -3.52 10.42 -26.90
CA ALA A 378 -2.42 11.28 -26.53
C ALA A 378 -2.60 11.69 -25.06
N ASP A 379 -1.68 11.30 -24.18
CA ASP A 379 -1.54 11.91 -22.87
C ASP A 379 -0.06 12.16 -22.64
N ASP A 380 0.23 13.32 -22.07
CA ASP A 380 1.58 13.81 -21.86
C ASP A 380 2.37 12.85 -20.96
N ILE A 381 3.20 12.00 -21.57
CA ILE A 381 4.06 11.06 -20.83
C ILE A 381 5.17 11.87 -20.15
N ARG A 382 5.22 11.79 -18.81
CA ARG A 382 6.13 12.57 -17.96
C ARG A 382 7.23 11.74 -17.34
N ALA A 383 6.97 10.47 -17.06
CA ALA A 383 7.91 9.60 -16.38
C ALA A 383 7.87 8.19 -16.96
N LEU A 384 9.05 7.60 -17.13
CA LEU A 384 9.24 6.21 -17.52
C LEU A 384 10.21 5.55 -16.56
N VAL A 385 9.93 4.33 -16.13
CA VAL A 385 10.91 3.48 -15.44
C VAL A 385 10.78 2.04 -15.93
N PHE A 386 11.92 1.43 -16.25
CA PHE A 386 11.99 0.04 -16.68
C PHE A 386 12.16 -0.88 -15.46
N ASP A 387 11.37 -1.94 -15.39
CA ASP A 387 11.44 -3.01 -14.39
C ASP A 387 12.11 -4.22 -15.03
N ASP A 388 13.44 -4.28 -14.92
CA ASP A 388 14.26 -5.42 -15.38
C ASP A 388 14.20 -6.54 -14.34
N ARG A 389 13.53 -7.64 -14.71
CA ARG A 389 13.38 -8.81 -13.82
C ARG A 389 14.49 -9.85 -14.00
N GLY A 390 15.57 -9.50 -14.70
CA GLY A 390 16.86 -10.17 -14.61
C GLY A 390 17.00 -11.42 -15.46
N THR A 391 16.25 -11.54 -16.56
CA THR A 391 16.51 -12.57 -17.57
C THR A 391 16.53 -11.95 -18.95
N PRO A 392 17.60 -12.14 -19.76
CA PRO A 392 17.60 -11.67 -21.14
C PRO A 392 16.46 -12.38 -21.87
N SER A 393 15.44 -11.62 -22.29
CA SER A 393 14.24 -12.06 -23.03
C SER A 393 13.27 -13.01 -22.30
N THR A 394 12.52 -12.56 -21.28
CA THR A 394 11.30 -13.28 -20.85
C THR A 394 10.06 -12.39 -20.84
N SER A 395 8.90 -13.04 -20.65
CA SER A 395 7.56 -12.50 -20.80
C SER A 395 7.16 -11.42 -19.80
N ASP A 396 8.02 -11.14 -18.82
CA ASP A 396 7.63 -10.54 -17.55
C ASP A 396 8.29 -9.16 -17.30
N ASP A 397 9.16 -8.70 -18.21
CA ASP A 397 9.69 -7.34 -18.18
C ASP A 397 8.56 -6.33 -18.35
N ARG A 398 8.66 -5.24 -17.61
CA ARG A 398 7.62 -4.21 -17.55
C ARG A 398 8.19 -2.83 -17.75
N LEU A 399 7.40 -2.00 -18.41
CA LEU A 399 7.60 -0.56 -18.41
C LEU A 399 6.47 0.10 -17.61
N TRP A 400 6.84 0.94 -16.66
CA TRP A 400 5.91 1.80 -15.95
C TRP A 400 5.90 3.18 -16.59
N VAL A 401 4.70 3.68 -16.88
CA VAL A 401 4.46 4.92 -17.63
C VAL A 401 3.60 5.85 -16.79
N GLY A 402 4.20 6.97 -16.36
CA GLY A 402 3.51 8.05 -15.67
C GLY A 402 3.07 9.12 -16.67
N SER A 403 1.84 9.58 -16.53
CA SER A 403 1.21 10.54 -17.45
C SER A 403 0.68 11.76 -16.73
N ALA A 404 0.43 12.84 -17.47
CA ALA A 404 -0.05 14.11 -16.91
C ALA A 404 -1.53 14.07 -16.47
N SER A 405 -2.37 13.24 -17.09
CA SER A 405 -3.81 13.26 -16.83
C SER A 405 -4.47 11.88 -16.71
N LYS A 406 -3.75 10.80 -17.01
CA LYS A 406 -4.27 9.44 -17.03
C LYS A 406 -3.73 8.52 -15.95
N GLY A 407 -2.91 9.04 -15.05
CA GLY A 407 -2.33 8.28 -13.95
C GLY A 407 -1.15 7.43 -14.42
N LEU A 408 -1.09 6.22 -13.87
CA LEU A 408 -0.01 5.28 -14.08
C LEU A 408 -0.47 4.17 -15.04
N SER A 409 0.39 3.74 -15.95
CA SER A 409 0.18 2.55 -16.75
C SER A 409 1.33 1.56 -16.60
N ARG A 410 1.00 0.28 -16.56
CA ARG A 410 1.95 -0.84 -16.63
C ARG A 410 1.86 -1.46 -18.01
N TYR A 411 2.99 -1.60 -18.68
CA TYR A 411 3.11 -2.22 -19.99
C TYR A 411 4.00 -3.45 -19.90
N GLU A 412 3.41 -4.62 -20.17
CA GLU A 412 4.14 -5.88 -20.23
C GLU A 412 4.79 -6.01 -21.61
N ILE A 413 6.14 -6.02 -21.66
CA ILE A 413 6.88 -5.88 -22.92
C ILE A 413 6.56 -7.01 -23.91
N ALA A 414 6.54 -8.26 -23.44
CA ALA A 414 6.42 -9.40 -24.32
C ALA A 414 5.00 -9.66 -24.84
N SER A 415 3.98 -9.41 -24.01
CA SER A 415 2.58 -9.60 -24.39
C SER A 415 1.96 -8.37 -25.04
N ALA A 416 2.65 -7.22 -24.94
CA ALA A 416 2.10 -5.91 -25.26
C ALA A 416 0.77 -5.63 -24.53
N ALA A 417 0.58 -6.20 -23.34
CA ALA A 417 -0.60 -5.94 -22.52
C ALA A 417 -0.41 -4.67 -21.70
N GLY A 418 -1.44 -3.84 -21.64
CA GLY A 418 -1.48 -2.61 -20.85
C GLY A 418 -2.45 -2.73 -19.68
N THR A 419 -2.04 -2.27 -18.49
CA THR A 419 -2.93 -2.07 -17.33
C THR A 419 -2.87 -0.60 -16.92
N GLN A 420 -4.02 0.04 -16.73
CA GLN A 420 -4.09 1.43 -16.32
C GLN A 420 -4.58 1.54 -14.87
N PHE A 421 -3.92 2.43 -14.11
CA PHE A 421 -4.27 2.80 -12.75
C PHE A 421 -4.59 4.29 -12.74
N SER A 422 -5.80 4.64 -12.33
CA SER A 422 -6.24 6.04 -12.24
C SER A 422 -6.94 6.33 -10.92
N ALA A 423 -6.98 7.61 -10.57
CA ALA A 423 -7.70 8.12 -9.42
C ALA A 423 -9.18 7.72 -9.48
N GLY A 424 -9.66 7.12 -8.40
CA GLY A 424 -11.05 6.65 -8.25
C GLY A 424 -11.34 5.29 -8.90
N SER A 425 -10.41 4.70 -9.66
CA SER A 425 -10.53 3.32 -10.17
C SER A 425 -9.53 2.35 -9.53
N SER A 426 -8.50 2.89 -8.87
CA SER A 426 -7.41 2.17 -8.24
C SER A 426 -6.99 2.91 -6.96
N GLY A 427 -6.00 2.37 -6.23
CA GLY A 427 -5.43 3.02 -5.03
C GLY A 427 -4.54 4.23 -5.31
N LEU A 428 -4.41 4.65 -6.58
CA LEU A 428 -3.64 5.84 -6.98
C LEU A 428 -4.41 7.13 -6.61
N PRO A 429 -3.85 8.07 -5.83
CA PRO A 429 -4.59 9.24 -5.37
C PRO A 429 -4.72 10.36 -6.42
N SER A 430 -3.83 10.41 -7.41
CA SER A 430 -3.81 11.45 -8.44
C SER A 430 -3.43 10.90 -9.81
N ASN A 431 -4.01 11.48 -10.86
CA ASN A 431 -3.69 11.14 -12.24
C ASN A 431 -2.51 11.95 -12.83
N ASP A 432 -2.07 13.02 -12.15
CA ASP A 432 -0.91 13.79 -12.60
C ASP A 432 0.37 13.24 -11.97
N ILE A 433 1.05 12.37 -12.73
CA ILE A 433 2.27 11.68 -12.32
C ILE A 433 3.47 12.44 -12.88
N ARG A 434 4.41 12.82 -11.99
CA ARG A 434 5.59 13.62 -12.35
C ARG A 434 6.89 12.83 -12.31
N ALA A 435 6.99 11.86 -11.41
CA ALA A 435 8.21 11.10 -11.22
C ALA A 435 7.89 9.65 -10.87
N LEU A 436 8.77 8.75 -11.31
CA LEU A 436 8.74 7.34 -10.97
C LEU A 436 10.13 6.91 -10.53
N ALA A 437 10.20 6.06 -9.49
CA ALA A 437 11.42 5.37 -9.13
C ALA A 437 11.08 3.96 -8.64
N LEU A 438 11.81 2.97 -9.11
CA LEU A 438 11.59 1.56 -8.79
C LEU A 438 12.68 1.06 -7.83
N ASP A 439 12.28 0.47 -6.70
CA ASP A 439 13.14 -0.41 -5.91
C ASP A 439 12.94 -1.85 -6.42
N PRO A 440 13.84 -2.37 -7.28
CA PRO A 440 13.68 -3.70 -7.85
C PRO A 440 13.87 -4.81 -6.81
N VAL A 441 14.58 -4.55 -5.70
CA VAL A 441 14.84 -5.55 -4.65
C VAL A 441 13.57 -5.79 -3.82
N ARG A 442 12.87 -4.72 -3.46
CA ARG A 442 11.61 -4.80 -2.69
C ARG A 442 10.35 -4.89 -3.56
N GLN A 443 10.49 -4.68 -4.87
CA GLN A 443 9.35 -4.58 -5.79
C GLN A 443 8.37 -3.45 -5.41
N HIS A 444 8.94 -2.32 -4.97
CA HIS A 444 8.18 -1.11 -4.67
C HIS A 444 8.37 -0.08 -5.78
N LEU A 445 7.26 0.37 -6.36
CA LEU A 445 7.24 1.52 -7.26
C LEU A 445 6.86 2.77 -6.47
N TYR A 446 7.75 3.75 -6.46
CA TYR A 446 7.51 5.07 -5.89
C TYR A 446 7.06 6.03 -6.99
N ILE A 447 5.99 6.77 -6.70
CA ILE A 447 5.24 7.58 -7.65
C ILE A 447 5.10 8.98 -7.06
N GLY A 448 5.76 9.95 -7.68
CA GLY A 448 5.65 11.36 -7.33
C GLY A 448 4.49 12.00 -8.09
N THR A 449 3.61 12.68 -7.37
CA THR A 449 2.43 13.34 -7.96
C THR A 449 2.52 14.86 -7.90
N ALA A 450 1.72 15.54 -8.72
CA ALA A 450 1.67 17.00 -8.75
C ALA A 450 0.98 17.67 -7.55
N GLY A 451 0.46 16.91 -6.58
CA GLY A 451 -0.29 17.48 -5.45
C GLY A 451 -0.94 16.49 -4.48
N SER A 452 -0.60 15.20 -4.54
CA SER A 452 -1.07 14.16 -3.61
C SER A 452 0.10 13.44 -2.93
N GLY A 453 1.28 14.08 -2.92
CA GLY A 453 2.48 13.56 -2.30
C GLY A 453 3.10 12.38 -3.06
N LEU A 454 3.75 11.52 -2.29
CA LEU A 454 4.44 10.32 -2.74
C LEU A 454 3.53 9.10 -2.55
N THR A 455 3.29 8.34 -3.61
CA THR A 455 2.59 7.05 -3.52
C THR A 455 3.59 5.91 -3.71
N ARG A 456 3.59 4.93 -2.80
CA ARG A 456 4.27 3.64 -2.98
C ARG A 456 3.25 2.61 -3.43
N TYR A 457 3.55 1.91 -4.51
CA TYR A 457 2.83 0.72 -4.96
C TYR A 457 3.70 -0.52 -4.73
N ASP A 458 3.23 -1.43 -3.88
CA ASP A 458 3.79 -2.76 -3.72
C ASP A 458 3.29 -3.64 -4.87
N ILE A 459 4.21 -3.97 -5.78
CA ILE A 459 3.90 -4.71 -6.99
C ILE A 459 3.58 -6.18 -6.68
N ALA A 460 4.18 -6.74 -5.63
CA ALA A 460 3.99 -8.15 -5.26
C ALA A 460 2.67 -8.35 -4.50
N GLY A 461 2.35 -7.43 -3.59
CA GLY A 461 1.13 -7.44 -2.78
C GLY A 461 -0.09 -6.77 -3.42
N ASP A 462 0.08 -6.08 -4.56
CA ASP A 462 -0.95 -5.22 -5.19
C ASP A 462 -1.54 -4.19 -4.21
N ALA A 463 -0.67 -3.59 -3.39
CA ALA A 463 -1.06 -2.70 -2.31
C ALA A 463 -0.54 -1.28 -2.54
N TRP A 464 -1.36 -0.29 -2.17
CA TRP A 464 -1.05 1.13 -2.36
C TRP A 464 -0.85 1.80 -1.01
N LYS A 465 0.14 2.69 -0.94
CA LYS A 465 0.41 3.49 0.25
C LYS A 465 0.70 4.92 -0.15
N VAL A 466 -0.01 5.87 0.44
CA VAL A 466 0.15 7.31 0.15
C VAL A 466 0.86 7.97 1.32
N TYR A 467 1.79 8.85 0.99
CA TYR A 467 2.50 9.71 1.91
C TYR A 467 2.32 11.15 1.45
N ASP A 468 1.76 12.00 2.31
CA ASP A 468 1.54 13.41 2.07
C ASP A 468 2.07 14.26 3.24
N THR A 469 1.72 15.54 3.27
CA THR A 469 2.13 16.48 4.32
C THR A 469 1.64 16.12 5.71
N SER A 470 0.56 15.34 5.83
CA SER A 470 0.11 14.78 7.12
C SER A 470 1.05 13.68 7.63
N ASN A 471 1.74 12.98 6.73
CA ASN A 471 2.76 11.97 7.07
C ASN A 471 4.16 12.57 7.24
N GLY A 472 4.31 13.89 7.21
CA GLY A 472 5.58 14.60 7.46
C GLY A 472 6.39 14.96 6.21
N LEU A 473 5.85 14.75 5.00
CA LEU A 473 6.45 15.39 3.81
C LEU A 473 6.35 16.92 3.92
N PRO A 474 7.37 17.67 3.46
CA PRO A 474 7.33 19.12 3.50
C PRO A 474 6.44 19.74 2.40
N SER A 475 6.05 18.95 1.39
CA SER A 475 5.17 19.36 0.29
C SER A 475 4.55 18.13 -0.40
N ASP A 476 3.31 18.26 -0.85
CA ASP A 476 2.59 17.25 -1.63
C ASP A 476 2.91 17.28 -3.13
N ILE A 477 3.75 18.23 -3.55
CA ILE A 477 4.19 18.39 -4.94
C ILE A 477 5.56 17.75 -5.07
N ILE A 478 5.60 16.60 -5.74
CA ILE A 478 6.82 15.82 -5.97
C ILE A 478 7.24 15.96 -7.43
N HIS A 479 8.44 16.47 -7.68
CA HIS A 479 8.96 16.69 -9.04
C HIS A 479 9.94 15.61 -9.49
N ALA A 480 10.71 15.05 -8.57
CA ALA A 480 11.78 14.11 -8.88
C ALA A 480 11.92 13.04 -7.79
N LEU A 481 12.31 11.85 -8.20
CA LEU A 481 12.62 10.72 -7.33
C LEU A 481 13.94 10.09 -7.78
N ALA A 482 14.80 9.72 -6.83
CA ALA A 482 16.02 8.98 -7.10
C ALA A 482 16.27 7.96 -5.99
N ILE A 483 16.59 6.71 -6.36
CA ILE A 483 16.87 5.64 -5.40
C ILE A 483 18.37 5.35 -5.39
N ASP A 484 18.95 5.44 -4.21
CA ASP A 484 20.27 4.90 -3.92
C ASP A 484 20.11 3.46 -3.45
N GLY A 485 20.23 2.52 -4.40
CA GLY A 485 20.12 1.10 -4.12
C GLY A 485 21.21 0.57 -3.18
N ALA A 486 22.40 1.19 -3.19
CA ALA A 486 23.52 0.75 -2.35
C ALA A 486 23.30 1.09 -0.87
N ASN A 487 22.76 2.29 -0.60
CA ASN A 487 22.46 2.75 0.75
C ASN A 487 21.00 2.52 1.19
N ARG A 488 20.17 1.98 0.29
CA ARG A 488 18.72 1.77 0.49
C ARG A 488 18.04 3.08 0.89
N GLN A 489 18.27 4.12 0.09
CA GLN A 489 17.73 5.45 0.36
C GLN A 489 16.89 5.92 -0.83
N LEU A 490 15.75 6.52 -0.54
CA LEU A 490 14.95 7.25 -1.51
C LEU A 490 15.16 8.75 -1.27
N TRP A 491 15.51 9.45 -2.34
CA TRP A 491 15.58 10.90 -2.41
C TRP A 491 14.37 11.44 -3.16
N ILE A 492 13.75 12.47 -2.61
CA ILE A 492 12.51 13.05 -3.09
C ILE A 492 12.71 14.55 -3.30
N GLY A 493 12.52 15.01 -4.53
CA GLY A 493 12.57 16.43 -4.89
C GLY A 493 11.18 17.03 -4.78
N THR A 494 11.03 18.02 -3.90
CA THR A 494 9.75 18.67 -3.61
C THR A 494 9.82 20.17 -3.86
N ASP A 495 8.68 20.87 -3.77
CA ASP A 495 8.67 22.34 -3.77
C ASP A 495 9.25 22.99 -2.50
N ALA A 496 9.57 22.18 -1.48
CA ALA A 496 10.03 22.62 -0.16
C ALA A 496 11.37 21.99 0.24
N GLY A 497 12.19 21.60 -0.74
CA GLY A 497 13.54 21.07 -0.56
C GLY A 497 13.68 19.61 -0.99
N VAL A 498 14.83 19.03 -0.65
CA VAL A 498 15.11 17.60 -0.87
C VAL A 498 14.75 16.84 0.39
N VAL A 499 14.03 15.73 0.26
CA VAL A 499 13.75 14.82 1.37
C VAL A 499 14.54 13.53 1.17
N GLY A 500 15.22 13.10 2.23
CA GLY A 500 15.81 11.76 2.31
C GLY A 500 14.97 10.84 3.19
N THR A 501 14.80 9.60 2.77
CA THR A 501 14.15 8.56 3.56
C THR A 501 14.81 7.20 3.33
N ASN A 502 14.85 6.36 4.36
CA ASN A 502 15.43 5.02 4.28
C ASN A 502 14.36 4.01 3.83
N LEU A 503 14.76 3.07 2.98
CA LEU A 503 13.94 2.00 2.43
C LEU A 503 14.09 0.69 3.20
#